data_AF-A0A317H6G6-F1
#
_entry.id   AF-A0A317H6G6-F1
#
_cell.length_a   1.000
_cell.length_b   1.000
_cell.length_c   1.000
_cell.angle_alpha   90.00
_cell.angle_beta   90.00
_cell.angle_gamma   90.00
#
_symmetry.space_group_name_H-M   'P 1'
#
loop_
_entity.id
_entity.type
_entity.pdbx_description
1 polymer ?
#
loop_
_entity_poly.entity_id
_entity_poly.type
_entity_poly.pdbx_seq_one_letter_code
_entity_poly.pdbx_strand_id
1 'polypeptide(L)' 'MRTHKAILPDAEHIHGLISAYSGDGTLLPRTLPEICENVRDFVVLEDDGQIIGCGALHL' A
#
# COMPACT_ATOMS: atom_id res chain seq x y z
N MET A 1 11.33 -12.43 -0.76
CA MET A 1 10.64 -11.52 0.18
C MET A 1 11.58 -10.46 0.71
N ARG A 2 11.36 -9.20 0.34
CA ARG A 2 12.12 -8.02 0.80
C ARG A 2 11.16 -6.86 1.07
N THR A 3 11.38 -6.14 2.17
CA THR A 3 10.62 -4.91 2.46
C THR A 3 11.38 -3.66 2.01
N HIS A 4 10.69 -2.66 1.46
CA HIS A 4 11.24 -1.34 1.20
C HIS A 4 10.22 -0.23 1.45
N LYS A 5 10.71 1.02 1.59
CA LYS A 5 9.82 2.19 1.62
C LYS A 5 9.14 2.33 0.27
N ALA A 6 7.84 2.60 0.29
CA ALA A 6 7.07 2.74 -0.93
C ALA A 6 7.51 3.98 -1.73
N ILE A 7 7.46 3.85 -3.05
CA ILE A 7 7.65 4.93 -4.02
C ILE A 7 6.35 5.17 -4.78
N LEU A 8 6.24 6.31 -5.47
CA LEU A 8 5.05 6.68 -6.25
C LEU A 8 4.53 5.56 -7.20
N PRO A 9 5.39 4.81 -7.92
CA PRO A 9 4.97 3.66 -8.72
C PRO A 9 4.28 2.53 -7.94
N ASP A 10 4.55 2.40 -6.64
CA ASP A 10 3.94 1.37 -5.79
C ASP A 10 2.51 1.73 -5.38
N ALA A 11 2.12 3.01 -5.51
CA ALA A 11 0.82 3.51 -5.04
C ALA A 11 -0.36 2.78 -5.69
N GLU A 12 -0.27 2.43 -6.97
CA GLU A 12 -1.31 1.64 -7.65
C GLU A 12 -1.46 0.25 -7.06
N HIS A 13 -0.34 -0.41 -6.74
CA HIS A 13 -0.34 -1.74 -6.11
C HIS A 13 -0.88 -1.68 -4.67
N ILE A 14 -0.47 -0.66 -3.90
CA ILE A 14 -0.98 -0.41 -2.55
C ILE A 14 -2.49 -0.18 -2.57
N HIS A 15 -2.98 0.65 -3.50
CA HIS A 15 -4.41 0.91 -3.67
C HIS A 15 -5.18 -0.37 -4.01
N GLY A 16 -4.63 -1.22 -4.89
CA GLY A 16 -5.21 -2.53 -5.21
C GLY A 16 -5.33 -3.44 -3.99
N LEU A 17 -4.26 -3.53 -3.19
CA LEU A 17 -4.26 -4.30 -1.94
C LEU A 17 -5.30 -3.77 -0.96
N ILE A 18 -5.29 -2.46 -0.66
CA ILE A 18 -6.25 -1.82 0.24
C ILE A 18 -7.69 -2.06 -0.23
N SER A 19 -7.96 -1.88 -1.51
CA SER A 19 -9.29 -2.07 -2.09
C SER A 19 -9.78 -3.51 -1.90
N ALA A 20 -8.91 -4.50 -2.14
CA ALA A 20 -9.24 -5.92 -1.96
C ALA A 20 -9.59 -6.28 -0.51
N TYR A 21 -8.94 -5.64 0.48
CA TYR A 21 -9.18 -5.87 1.91
C TYR A 21 -10.19 -4.91 2.55
N SER A 22 -10.70 -3.91 1.82
CA SER A 22 -11.69 -2.95 2.33
C SER A 22 -13.15 -3.40 2.18
N GLY A 23 -13.41 -4.43 1.36
CA GLY A 23 -14.76 -4.86 1.01
C GLY A 23 -15.57 -5.45 2.18
N ASP A 24 -14.90 -5.97 3.20
CA ASP A 24 -15.53 -6.57 4.40
C ASP A 24 -15.53 -5.62 5.61
N GLY A 25 -15.04 -4.38 5.45
CA GLY A 25 -14.94 -3.39 6.52
C GLY A 25 -13.79 -3.59 7.50
N THR A 26 -12.90 -4.55 7.28
CA THR A 26 -11.70 -4.77 8.12
C THR A 26 -10.69 -3.64 7.95
N LEU A 27 -10.64 -3.04 6.76
CA LEU A 27 -9.68 -2.01 6.41
C LEU A 27 -10.38 -0.76 5.87
N LEU A 28 -9.99 0.41 6.39
CA LEU A 28 -10.53 1.69 5.91
C LEU A 28 -10.10 1.92 4.45
N PRO A 29 -11.05 2.13 3.52
CA PRO A 29 -10.70 2.43 2.14
C PRO A 29 -9.91 3.74 2.08
N ARG A 30 -8.88 3.77 1.25
CA ARG A 30 -8.11 4.97 0.92
C ARG A 30 -8.12 5.17 -0.57
N THR A 31 -8.30 6.41 -0.99
CA THR A 31 -8.25 6.78 -2.41
C THR A 31 -6.81 6.80 -2.91
N LEU A 32 -6.63 6.60 -4.22
CA LEU A 32 -5.29 6.65 -4.83
C LEU A 32 -4.55 7.98 -4.57
N PRO A 33 -5.20 9.18 -4.65
CA PRO A 33 -4.54 10.43 -4.32
C PRO A 33 -4.01 10.49 -2.88
N GLU A 34 -4.78 10.02 -1.89
CA GLU A 34 -4.35 9.99 -0.48
C GLU A 34 -3.13 9.08 -0.28
N ILE A 35 -3.07 7.96 -1.01
CA ILE A 35 -1.92 7.04 -0.98
C ILE A 35 -0.72 7.71 -1.63
N CYS A 36 -0.88 8.39 -2.78
CA CYS A 36 0.20 9.12 -3.44
C CYS A 36 0.76 10.25 -2.57
N GLU A 37 -0.10 11.01 -1.88
CA GLU A 37 0.30 12.08 -0.96
C GLU A 37 1.11 11.54 0.22
N ASN A 38 0.67 10.43 0.80
CA ASN A 38 1.29 9.83 1.99
C ASN A 38 2.21 8.65 1.67
N VAL A 39 2.63 8.46 0.41
CA VAL A 39 3.33 7.23 -0.03
C VAL A 39 4.59 6.94 0.79
N ARG A 40 5.24 7.98 1.32
CA ARG A 40 6.46 7.86 2.13
C ARG A 40 6.25 7.21 3.49
N ASP A 41 5.02 7.16 3.96
CA ASP A 41 4.63 6.54 5.23
C ASP A 41 4.32 5.05 5.06
N PHE A 42 4.28 4.58 3.81
CA PHE A 42 4.06 3.19 3.48
C PHE A 42 5.37 2.43 3.34
N VAL A 43 5.33 1.19 3.81
CA VAL A 43 6.33 0.14 3.56
C VAL A 43 5.64 -0.97 2.79
N VAL A 44 6.26 -1.45 1.73
CA VAL A 44 5.77 -2.55 0.90
C VAL A 44 6.65 -3.79 1.07
N LEU A 45 6.02 -4.96 0.95
CA LEU A 45 6.68 -6.25 0.89
C LEU A 45 6.65 -6.76 -0.55
N GLU A 46 7.84 -6.89 -1.13
CA GLU A 46 8.05 -7.42 -2.47
C GLU A 46 8.50 -8.88 -2.41
N ASP A 47 7.91 -9.73 -3.25
CA ASP A 47 8.35 -11.08 -3.51
C ASP A 47 8.34 -11.34 -5.02
N ASP A 48 9.47 -11.79 -5.56
CA ASP A 48 9.66 -12.08 -6.99
C ASP A 48 9.19 -10.95 -7.96
N GLY A 49 9.50 -9.70 -7.62
CA GLY A 49 9.11 -8.54 -8.43
C GLY A 49 7.66 -8.08 -8.24
N GLN A 50 6.90 -8.71 -7.35
CA GLN A 50 5.50 -8.38 -7.06
C GLN A 50 5.33 -7.87 -5.63
N ILE A 51 4.56 -6.79 -5.48
CA ILE A 51 4.15 -6.29 -4.17
C ILE A 51 3.00 -7.15 -3.66
N ILE A 52 3.25 -7.92 -2.60
CA ILE A 52 2.28 -8.85 -1.99
C ILE A 52 1.71 -8.32 -0.68
N GLY A 53 2.21 -7.19 -0.18
CA GLY A 53 1.73 -6.59 1.07
C GLY A 53 2.18 -5.15 1.24
N CYS A 54 1.44 -4.40 2.02
CA CYS A 54 1.77 -3.03 2.39
C CYS A 54 1.33 -2.73 3.84
N GLY A 55 2.04 -1.82 4.50
CA GLY A 55 1.67 -1.29 5.80
C GLY A 55 2.03 0.19 5.89
N ALA A 56 1.17 1.00 6.50
CA ALA A 56 1.43 2.40 6.75
C ALA A 56 1.60 2.64 8.25
N LEU A 57 2.56 3.50 8.60
CA LEU A 57 2.68 4.05 9.94
C LEU A 57 2.62 5.57 9.83
N HIS A 58 1.48 6.14 10.25
CA HIS A 58 1.24 7.58 10.25
C HIS A 58 1.09 8.04 11.71
N LEU A 59 1.78 9.13 12.09
CA LEU A 59 1.82 9.70 13.45
C LEU A 59 0.78 10.81 13.61
#